data_AF-Q9FA67-F1
#
_entry.id   AF-Q9FA67-F1
#
_cell.length_a   1.000
_cell.length_b   1.000
_cell.length_c   1.000
_cell.angle_alpha   90.00
_cell.angle_beta   90.00
_cell.angle_gamma   90.00
#
_symmetry.space_group_name_H-M   'P 1'
#
loop_
_entity.id
_entity.type
_entity.pdbx_description
1 polymer ?
#
loop_
_entity_poly.entity_id
_entity_poly.type
_entity_poly.pdbx_seq_one_letter_code
_entity_poly.pdbx_strand_id
1 'polypeptide(L)'
;AETLDFHHGKHHNTYVVKLNGLIPGTEFEDKSLEEIIKTSTGGVFNNAAQIWNHTFYWHCLAPNAGGEPTGAVADAINAAFGSFEAFKAKFTDSAINNFGSSWTWLVKNADGSLEIINTSNAATPLTHEGVTPLLTVDL
;
A
#
# COMPACT_ATOMS: atom_id res chain seq x y z
N ALA A 1 -2.99 -2.26 21.13
CA ALA A 1 -2.41 -0.97 21.57
C ALA A 1 -0.93 -0.96 21.23
N GLU A 2 -0.12 -1.82 21.85
CA GLU A 2 1.34 -1.90 21.63
C GLU A 2 1.77 -1.88 20.15
N THR A 3 1.22 -2.75 19.30
CA THR A 3 1.56 -2.76 17.86
C THR A 3 1.31 -1.40 17.18
N LEU A 4 0.20 -0.73 17.48
CA LEU A 4 -0.11 0.57 16.88
C LEU A 4 0.82 1.68 17.40
N ASP A 5 1.17 1.65 18.68
CA ASP A 5 2.09 2.62 19.29
C ASP A 5 3.48 2.55 18.66
N PHE A 6 3.95 1.34 18.34
CA PHE A 6 5.22 1.16 17.66
C PHE A 6 5.09 1.40 16.14
N HIS A 7 4.15 0.74 15.47
CA HIS A 7 4.04 0.74 14.00
C HIS A 7 3.64 2.12 13.45
N HIS A 8 2.63 2.77 14.03
CA HIS A 8 2.30 4.15 13.67
C HIS A 8 3.22 5.14 14.40
N GLY A 9 3.27 5.07 15.73
CA GLY A 9 3.93 6.09 16.55
C GLY A 9 5.45 6.14 16.41
N LYS A 10 6.11 5.05 16.00
CA LYS A 10 7.57 5.02 15.79
C LYS A 10 7.95 4.75 14.34
N HIS A 11 7.49 3.66 13.73
CA HIS A 11 7.94 3.29 12.38
C HIS A 11 7.46 4.31 11.34
N HIS A 12 6.15 4.54 11.24
CA HIS A 12 5.59 5.52 10.31
C HIS A 12 6.16 6.93 10.56
N ASN A 13 6.19 7.38 11.82
CA ASN A 13 6.78 8.66 12.20
C ASN A 13 8.26 8.81 11.79
N THR A 14 9.06 7.74 11.91
CA THR A 14 10.47 7.78 11.53
C THR A 14 10.65 8.05 10.04
N TYR A 15 9.80 7.50 9.17
CA TYR A 15 9.86 7.80 7.74
C TYR A 15 9.56 9.27 7.45
N VAL A 16 8.57 9.85 8.15
CA VAL A 16 8.23 11.28 8.04
C VAL A 16 9.43 12.16 8.45
N VAL A 17 10.00 11.92 9.63
CA VAL A 17 11.15 12.69 10.13
C VAL A 17 12.35 12.57 9.19
N LYS A 18 12.63 11.36 8.68
CA LYS A 18 13.74 11.15 7.73
C LYS A 18 13.49 11.84 6.40
N LEU A 19 12.31 11.74 5.81
CA LEU A 19 12.00 12.41 4.55
C LEU A 19 12.18 13.93 4.70
N ASN A 20 11.64 14.52 5.77
CA ASN A 20 11.76 15.95 6.06
C ASN A 20 13.22 16.41 6.24
N GLY A 21 14.13 15.53 6.64
CA GLY A 21 15.57 15.81 6.70
C GLY A 21 16.31 15.63 5.37
N LEU A 22 15.72 14.92 4.40
CA LEU A 22 16.36 14.58 3.12
C LEU A 22 15.99 15.55 1.99
N ILE A 23 14.81 16.15 2.03
CA ILE A 23 14.29 16.98 0.93
C ILE A 23 14.75 18.45 0.90
N PRO A 24 15.18 19.10 2.01
CA PRO A 24 15.51 20.52 1.95
C PRO A 24 16.63 20.87 0.96
N GLY A 25 16.44 21.93 0.17
CA GLY A 25 17.39 22.34 -0.86
C GLY A 25 17.53 21.38 -2.06
N THR A 26 16.65 20.39 -2.18
CA THR A 26 16.58 19.49 -3.34
C THR A 26 15.40 19.87 -4.23
N GLU A 27 15.29 19.26 -5.41
CA GLU A 27 14.11 19.43 -6.28
C GLU A 27 12.80 18.91 -5.67
N PHE A 28 12.85 18.19 -4.53
CA PHE A 28 11.71 17.60 -3.86
C PHE A 28 11.10 18.48 -2.77
N GLU A 29 11.76 19.57 -2.36
CA GLU A 29 11.39 20.40 -1.20
C GLU A 29 9.93 20.90 -1.26
N ASP A 30 9.48 21.28 -2.46
CA ASP A 30 8.14 21.85 -2.69
C ASP A 30 7.17 20.87 -3.41
N LYS A 31 7.57 19.61 -3.61
CA LYS A 31 6.72 18.61 -4.29
C LYS A 31 5.76 17.94 -3.31
N SER A 32 4.59 17.53 -3.80
CA SER A 32 3.69 16.66 -3.04
C SER A 32 4.30 15.28 -2.82
N LEU A 33 3.82 14.56 -1.81
CA LEU A 33 4.33 13.21 -1.49
C LEU A 33 4.26 12.26 -2.69
N GLU A 34 3.16 12.28 -3.45
CA GLU A 34 3.02 11.42 -4.63
C GLU A 34 3.97 11.80 -5.77
N GLU A 35 4.21 13.09 -5.99
CA GLU A 35 5.20 13.56 -6.96
C GLU A 35 6.62 13.13 -6.57
N ILE A 36 6.95 13.21 -5.26
CA ILE A 36 8.23 12.70 -4.75
C ILE A 36 8.33 11.20 -5.00
N ILE A 37 7.30 10.40 -4.69
CA ILE A 37 7.32 8.95 -4.91
C ILE A 37 7.53 8.61 -6.39
N LYS A 38 6.87 9.34 -7.29
CA LYS A 38 6.96 9.07 -8.74
C LYS A 38 8.27 9.50 -9.39
N THR A 39 9.02 10.42 -8.77
CA THR A 39 10.21 11.04 -9.38
C THR A 39 11.52 10.82 -8.63
N SER A 40 11.48 10.36 -7.38
CA SER A 40 12.67 10.11 -6.56
C SER A 40 13.16 8.66 -6.65
N THR A 41 14.38 8.42 -6.17
CA THR A 41 14.98 7.10 -6.03
C THR A 41 15.70 6.98 -4.68
N GLY A 42 16.19 5.79 -4.33
CA GLY A 42 17.04 5.57 -3.16
C GLY A 42 16.38 5.96 -1.83
N GLY A 43 17.12 6.67 -0.98
CA GLY A 43 16.66 7.04 0.36
C GLY A 43 15.43 7.95 0.38
N VAL A 44 15.31 8.88 -0.56
CA VAL A 44 14.13 9.76 -0.67
C VAL A 44 12.90 8.93 -1.03
N PHE A 45 13.01 8.09 -2.07
CA PHE A 45 11.93 7.18 -2.47
C PHE A 45 11.50 6.27 -1.32
N ASN A 46 12.45 5.63 -0.65
CA ASN A 46 12.15 4.69 0.42
C ASN A 46 11.34 5.32 1.55
N ASN A 47 11.70 6.53 1.99
CA ASN A 47 10.95 7.19 3.06
C ASN A 47 9.62 7.74 2.56
N ALA A 48 9.57 8.37 1.38
CA ALA A 48 8.34 8.91 0.81
C ALA A 48 7.29 7.81 0.55
N ALA A 49 7.70 6.72 -0.09
CA ALA A 49 6.80 5.61 -0.38
C ALA A 49 6.33 4.89 0.88
N GLN A 50 7.20 4.72 1.89
CA GLN A 50 6.75 4.13 3.17
C GLN A 50 5.75 5.00 3.92
N ILE A 51 5.85 6.33 3.87
CA ILE A 51 4.82 7.23 4.44
C ILE A 51 3.47 6.98 3.76
N TRP A 52 3.47 6.95 2.42
CA TRP A 52 2.24 6.73 1.66
C TRP A 52 1.66 5.34 1.88
N ASN A 53 2.49 4.29 1.83
CA ASN A 53 2.07 2.90 2.06
C ASN A 53 1.45 2.71 3.44
N HIS A 54 2.09 3.26 4.50
CA HIS A 54 1.55 3.16 5.86
C HIS A 54 0.26 3.96 6.00
N THR A 55 0.19 5.17 5.45
CA THR A 55 -1.04 5.98 5.46
C THR A 55 -2.18 5.22 4.79
N PHE A 56 -1.93 4.62 3.62
CA PHE A 56 -2.89 3.80 2.91
C PHE A 56 -3.31 2.56 3.71
N TYR A 57 -2.36 1.87 4.32
CA TYR A 57 -2.60 0.72 5.20
C TYR A 57 -3.51 1.04 6.38
N TRP A 58 -3.31 2.17 7.06
CA TRP A 58 -4.19 2.56 8.17
C TRP A 58 -5.63 2.79 7.71
N HIS A 59 -5.83 3.29 6.49
CA HIS A 59 -7.16 3.44 5.89
C HIS A 59 -7.77 2.11 5.40
N CYS A 60 -6.98 1.05 5.26
CA CYS A 60 -7.47 -0.30 4.99
C CYS A 60 -8.06 -0.98 6.23
N LEU A 61 -7.85 -0.39 7.41
CA LEU A 61 -8.29 -0.92 8.70
C LEU A 61 -9.31 0.02 9.34
N ALA A 62 -10.34 -0.55 9.97
CA ALA A 62 -11.29 0.22 10.74
C ALA A 62 -11.85 -0.60 11.91
N PRO A 63 -12.17 0.04 13.06
CA PRO A 63 -12.83 -0.66 14.16
C PRO A 63 -14.22 -1.12 13.69
N ASN A 64 -14.55 -2.37 14.00
CA ASN A 64 -15.84 -2.98 13.64
C ASN A 64 -16.09 -3.11 12.11
N ALA A 65 -15.05 -2.96 11.29
CA ALA A 65 -15.08 -3.38 9.90
C ALA A 65 -14.75 -4.88 9.78
N GLY A 66 -14.67 -5.37 8.54
CA GLY A 66 -14.51 -6.79 8.23
C GLY A 66 -15.84 -7.45 7.84
N GLY A 67 -15.79 -8.76 7.61
CA GLY A 67 -16.87 -9.47 6.93
C GLY A 67 -16.66 -9.51 5.41
N GLU A 68 -17.73 -9.78 4.67
CA GLU A 68 -17.68 -9.83 3.21
C GLU A 68 -17.76 -8.43 2.59
N PRO A 69 -17.13 -8.19 1.43
CA PRO A 69 -17.24 -6.93 0.70
C PRO A 69 -18.68 -6.68 0.27
N THR A 70 -19.03 -5.41 0.05
CA THR A 70 -20.35 -5.01 -0.45
C THR A 70 -20.22 -4.09 -1.67
N GLY A 71 -21.33 -3.95 -2.43
CA GLY A 71 -21.41 -3.05 -3.57
C GLY A 71 -20.42 -3.39 -4.69
N ALA A 72 -19.98 -2.35 -5.41
CA ALA A 72 -19.16 -2.50 -6.63
C ALA A 72 -17.86 -3.28 -6.41
N VAL A 73 -17.27 -3.23 -5.21
CA VAL A 73 -16.05 -3.99 -4.91
C VAL A 73 -16.33 -5.49 -4.78
N ALA A 74 -17.50 -5.87 -4.24
CA ALA A 74 -17.90 -7.28 -4.16
C ALA A 74 -18.13 -7.87 -5.55
N ASP A 75 -18.81 -7.12 -6.42
CA ASP A 75 -19.06 -7.53 -7.80
C ASP A 75 -17.75 -7.70 -8.58
N ALA A 76 -16.83 -6.74 -8.43
CA ALA A 76 -15.52 -6.81 -9.08
C ALA A 76 -14.65 -7.96 -8.54
N ILE A 77 -14.73 -8.26 -7.23
CA ILE A 77 -14.07 -9.43 -6.63
C ILE A 77 -14.64 -10.73 -7.20
N ASN A 78 -15.97 -10.86 -7.27
CA ASN A 78 -16.62 -12.04 -7.81
C ASN A 78 -16.30 -12.22 -9.31
N ALA A 79 -16.23 -11.13 -10.08
CA ALA A 79 -15.86 -11.17 -11.48
C ALA A 79 -14.39 -11.60 -11.71
N ALA A 80 -13.45 -11.13 -10.89
CA ALA A 80 -12.03 -11.43 -11.06
C ALA A 80 -11.61 -12.79 -10.46
N PHE A 81 -12.20 -13.18 -9.32
CA PHE A 81 -11.75 -14.32 -8.52
C PHE A 81 -12.79 -15.44 -8.39
N GLY A 82 -14.02 -15.24 -8.89
CA GLY A 82 -15.13 -16.20 -8.85
C GLY A 82 -15.94 -16.17 -7.56
N SER A 83 -15.31 -15.90 -6.40
CA SER A 83 -15.99 -15.67 -5.13
C SER A 83 -15.11 -14.89 -4.16
N PHE A 84 -15.71 -14.31 -3.11
CA PHE A 84 -14.94 -13.70 -2.02
C PHE A 84 -14.02 -14.71 -1.31
N GLU A 85 -14.47 -15.95 -1.11
CA GLU A 85 -13.62 -16.99 -0.51
C GLU A 85 -12.39 -17.30 -1.37
N ALA A 86 -12.56 -17.39 -2.69
CA ALA A 86 -11.46 -17.62 -3.63
C ALA A 86 -10.48 -16.43 -3.65
N PHE A 87 -11.00 -15.20 -3.61
CA PHE A 87 -10.17 -14.00 -3.43
C PHE A 87 -9.37 -14.05 -2.13
N LYS A 88 -10.04 -14.31 -0.99
CA LYS A 88 -9.41 -14.37 0.32
C LYS A 88 -8.31 -15.43 0.36
N ALA A 89 -8.55 -16.61 -0.22
CA ALA A 89 -7.56 -17.66 -0.31
C ALA A 89 -6.33 -17.22 -1.14
N LYS A 90 -6.54 -16.63 -2.32
CA LYS A 90 -5.46 -16.13 -3.18
C LYS A 90 -4.68 -14.98 -2.54
N PHE A 91 -5.37 -14.02 -1.92
CA PHE A 91 -4.73 -12.88 -1.25
C PHE A 91 -3.90 -13.33 -0.05
N THR A 92 -4.43 -14.26 0.73
CA THR A 92 -3.72 -14.85 1.88
C THR A 92 -2.50 -15.63 1.43
N ASP A 93 -2.61 -16.46 0.39
CA ASP A 93 -1.48 -17.21 -0.17
C ASP A 93 -0.39 -16.27 -0.73
N SER A 94 -0.78 -15.22 -1.46
CA SER A 94 0.15 -14.21 -1.96
C SER A 94 0.90 -13.51 -0.83
N ALA A 95 0.20 -13.19 0.27
CA ALA A 95 0.77 -12.53 1.43
C ALA A 95 1.74 -13.42 2.22
N ILE A 96 1.35 -14.67 2.52
CA ILE A 96 2.19 -15.61 3.25
C ILE A 96 3.49 -15.90 2.50
N ASN A 97 3.42 -16.00 1.17
CA ASN A 97 4.58 -16.30 0.32
C ASN A 97 5.36 -15.05 -0.12
N ASN A 98 5.00 -13.85 0.34
CA ASN A 98 5.71 -12.62 0.01
C ASN A 98 6.96 -12.50 0.89
N PHE A 99 8.12 -12.88 0.34
CA PHE A 99 9.32 -13.08 1.13
C PHE A 99 10.02 -11.76 1.51
N GLY A 100 10.32 -11.61 2.81
CA GLY A 100 10.98 -10.44 3.37
C GLY A 100 10.02 -9.29 3.62
N SER A 101 10.57 -8.11 3.95
CA SER A 101 9.76 -6.91 4.15
C SER A 101 9.02 -6.56 2.87
N SER A 102 7.70 -6.58 2.91
CA SER A 102 6.90 -6.55 1.70
C SER A 102 5.47 -6.08 1.94
N TRP A 103 4.74 -5.86 0.85
CA TRP A 103 3.34 -5.46 0.86
C TRP A 103 2.58 -6.31 -0.14
N THR A 104 1.38 -6.73 0.24
CA THR A 104 0.44 -7.40 -0.68
C THR A 104 -0.76 -6.50 -0.92
N TRP A 105 -1.09 -6.28 -2.19
CA TRP A 105 -2.06 -5.28 -2.62
C TRP A 105 -3.21 -5.92 -3.39
N LEU A 106 -4.41 -5.37 -3.20
CA LEU A 106 -5.48 -5.47 -4.17
C LEU A 106 -5.44 -4.20 -5.02
N VAL A 107 -5.36 -4.35 -6.33
CA VAL A 107 -5.31 -3.23 -7.26
C VAL A 107 -6.38 -3.36 -8.33
N LYS A 108 -6.74 -2.23 -8.93
CA LYS A 108 -7.57 -2.15 -10.14
C LYS A 108 -6.71 -1.70 -11.30
N ASN A 109 -6.72 -2.47 -12.38
CA ASN A 109 -6.02 -2.16 -13.63
C ASN A 109 -6.80 -1.13 -14.47
N ALA A 110 -6.15 -0.61 -15.52
CA ALA A 110 -6.74 0.41 -16.39
C ALA A 110 -8.03 -0.06 -17.10
N ASP A 111 -8.15 -1.37 -17.34
CA ASP A 111 -9.34 -2.01 -17.91
C ASP A 111 -10.47 -2.25 -16.88
N GLY A 112 -10.24 -1.91 -15.61
CA GLY A 112 -11.18 -2.09 -14.51
C GLY A 112 -11.10 -3.45 -13.83
N SER A 113 -10.29 -4.40 -14.32
CA SER A 113 -10.10 -5.70 -13.67
C SER A 113 -9.36 -5.58 -12.34
N LEU A 114 -9.63 -6.50 -11.42
CA LEU A 114 -8.91 -6.59 -10.15
C LEU A 114 -7.76 -7.58 -10.23
N GLU A 115 -6.65 -7.23 -9.59
CA GLU A 115 -5.44 -8.05 -9.52
C GLU A 115 -4.86 -8.02 -8.11
N ILE A 116 -4.19 -9.10 -7.72
CA ILE A 116 -3.39 -9.18 -6.51
C ILE A 116 -1.92 -9.08 -6.92
N ILE A 117 -1.20 -8.10 -6.36
CA ILE A 117 0.23 -7.93 -6.63
C ILE A 117 1.02 -7.84 -5.33
N ASN A 118 2.29 -8.24 -5.40
CA ASN A 118 3.25 -8.14 -4.31
C ASN A 118 4.30 -7.08 -4.66
N THR A 119 4.66 -6.25 -3.68
CA THR A 119 5.82 -5.36 -3.78
C THR A 119 6.78 -5.60 -2.62
N SER A 120 8.08 -5.43 -2.88
CA SER A 120 9.12 -5.61 -1.86
C SER A 120 9.61 -4.27 -1.31
N ASN A 121 9.98 -4.25 -0.04
CA ASN A 121 10.46 -3.08 0.69
C ASN A 121 9.48 -1.90 0.57
N ALA A 122 9.92 -0.76 0.02
CA ALA A 122 9.11 0.44 -0.11
C ALA A 122 8.35 0.54 -1.45
N ALA A 123 8.53 -0.43 -2.36
CA ALA A 123 7.87 -0.38 -3.66
C ALA A 123 6.33 -0.37 -3.49
N THR A 124 5.64 0.34 -4.38
CA THR A 124 4.21 0.60 -4.27
C THR A 124 3.56 0.70 -5.65
N PRO A 125 2.34 0.16 -5.85
CA PRO A 125 1.62 0.29 -7.12
C PRO A 125 1.30 1.73 -7.52
N LEU A 126 1.45 2.72 -6.63
CA LEU A 126 1.27 4.14 -6.97
C LEU A 126 2.17 4.59 -8.15
N THR A 127 3.31 3.93 -8.36
CA THR A 127 4.22 4.22 -9.48
C THR A 127 3.89 3.47 -10.77
N HIS A 128 2.93 2.54 -10.74
CA HIS A 128 2.54 1.75 -11.91
C HIS A 128 1.46 2.50 -12.70
N GLU A 129 1.74 2.79 -13.96
CA GLU A 129 0.81 3.52 -14.82
C GLU A 129 -0.50 2.74 -15.00
N GLY A 130 -1.64 3.43 -14.84
CA GLY A 130 -2.97 2.82 -15.00
C GLY A 130 -3.40 1.88 -13.87
N VAL A 131 -2.58 1.70 -12.82
CA VAL A 131 -2.91 0.86 -11.67
C VAL A 131 -3.42 1.72 -10.52
N THR A 132 -4.57 1.36 -9.95
CA THR A 132 -5.17 2.02 -8.79
C THR A 132 -5.13 1.10 -7.58
N PRO A 133 -4.39 1.43 -6.50
CA PRO A 133 -4.40 0.66 -5.26
C PRO A 133 -5.76 0.74 -4.56
N LEU A 134 -6.28 -0.40 -4.06
CA LEU A 134 -7.58 -0.47 -3.38
C LEU A 134 -7.48 -0.96 -1.92
N LEU A 135 -6.56 -1.89 -1.65
CA LEU A 135 -6.33 -2.45 -0.32
C LEU A 135 -4.85 -2.87 -0.22
N THR A 136 -4.26 -2.79 0.97
CA THR A 136 -2.94 -3.37 1.24
C THR A 136 -2.89 -4.05 2.60
N VAL A 137 -1.94 -4.99 2.74
CA VAL A 137 -1.46 -5.50 4.02
C VAL A 137 0.06 -5.37 4.08
N ASP A 138 0.56 -4.92 5.24
CA ASP A 138 2.00 -4.83 5.56
C ASP A 138 2.50 -6.18 6.11
N LEU A 139 3.67 -6.65 5.68
CA LEU A 139 4.21 -8.00 5.91
C LEU A 139 5.68 -7.99 6.37
#